data_AF-X1RX78-F1
#
_entry.id   AF-X1RX78-F1
#
_cell.length_a   1.000
_cell.length_b   1.000
_cell.length_c   1.000
_cell.angle_alpha   90.00
_cell.angle_beta   90.00
_cell.angle_gamma   90.00
#
_symmetry.space_group_name_H-M   'P 1'
#
loop_
_entity.id
_entity.type
_entity.pdbx_description
1 polymer ?
#
loop_
_entity_poly.entity_id
_entity_poly.type
_entity_poly.pdbx_seq_one_letter_code
_entity_poly.pdbx_strand_id
1 'polypeptide(L)' 'LIDLEGATEIAPGYLLLSNERAPPEGRLDLTNLIELPDDDDRKHPNEIQREIARHRELLSRREDCDFAS' A
#
# COMPACT_ATOMS: atom_id res chain seq x y z
N LEU A 1 13.61 -12.60 -13.28
CA LEU A 1 13.35 -14.05 -13.46
C LEU A 1 12.60 -14.51 -12.22
N ILE A 2 11.48 -15.23 -12.34
CA ILE A 2 10.81 -15.82 -11.17
C ILE A 2 11.61 -17.08 -10.83
N ASP A 3 12.03 -17.21 -9.58
CA ASP A 3 12.66 -18.43 -9.09
C ASP A 3 11.57 -19.49 -8.84
N LEU A 4 11.71 -20.62 -9.53
CA LEU A 4 10.78 -21.76 -9.47
C LEU A 4 11.37 -22.91 -8.64
N GLU A 5 12.59 -22.75 -8.13
CA GLU A 5 13.27 -23.76 -7.32
C GLU A 5 12.55 -23.88 -5.97
N GLY A 6 11.84 -25.00 -5.76
CA GLY A 6 10.99 -25.23 -4.59
C GLY A 6 9.49 -24.99 -4.79
N ALA A 7 9.06 -24.60 -6.00
CA ALA A 7 7.64 -24.47 -6.31
C ALA A 7 6.95 -25.85 -6.41
N THR A 8 5.77 -26.00 -5.81
CA THR A 8 4.96 -27.22 -5.87
C THR A 8 3.71 -26.99 -6.70
N GLU A 9 3.44 -27.84 -7.69
CA GLU A 9 2.19 -27.76 -8.46
C GLU A 9 1.01 -28.27 -7.63
N ILE A 10 -0.02 -27.43 -7.49
CA ILE A 10 -1.23 -27.74 -6.71
C ILE A 10 -2.46 -27.99 -7.59
N ALA A 11 -2.41 -27.52 -8.84
CA ALA A 11 -3.38 -27.79 -9.90
C ALA A 11 -2.75 -27.44 -11.26
N PRO A 12 -3.30 -27.90 -12.41
CA PRO A 12 -2.74 -27.59 -13.72
C PRO A 12 -2.54 -26.09 -13.93
N GLY A 13 -1.28 -25.66 -14.01
CA GLY A 13 -0.91 -24.25 -14.18
C GLY A 13 -0.91 -23.40 -12.91
N TYR A 14 -1.19 -23.99 -11.74
CA TYR A 14 -1.14 -23.32 -10.44
C TYR A 14 0.04 -23.87 -9.63
N LEU A 15 1.03 -23.01 -9.41
CA LEU A 15 2.21 -23.31 -8.62
C LEU A 15 2.13 -22.61 -7.27
N LEU A 16 2.31 -23.39 -6.20
CA LEU A 16 2.54 -22.90 -4.85
C LEU A 16 4.02 -22.56 -4.69
N LEU A 17 4.32 -21.27 -4.58
CA LEU A 17 5.68 -20.78 -4.34
C LEU A 17 6.06 -20.91 -2.87
N SER A 18 7.35 -21.04 -2.59
CA SER A 18 7.86 -21.01 -1.21
C SER A 18 7.52 -19.67 -0.54
N ASN A 19 7.08 -19.71 0.72
CA ASN A 19 6.75 -18.50 1.50
C ASN A 19 7.97 -17.62 1.79
N GLU A 20 9.16 -18.21 1.80
CA GLU A 20 10.41 -17.52 2.11
C GLU A 20 11.05 -17.01 0.82
N ARG A 21 10.86 -15.72 0.55
CA ARG A 21 11.68 -15.01 -0.43
C ARG A 21 12.93 -14.52 0.30
N ALA A 22 14.10 -14.93 -0.16
CA ALA A 22 15.34 -14.37 0.36
C ALA A 22 15.27 -12.83 0.26
N PRO A 23 15.78 -12.09 1.26
CA PRO A 23 15.90 -10.64 1.15
C PRO A 23 16.61 -10.32 -0.16
N PRO A 24 16.20 -9.27 -0.89
CA PRO A 24 16.87 -8.90 -2.12
C PRO A 24 18.37 -8.74 -1.86
N GLU A 25 19.18 -9.53 -2.55
CA GLU A 25 20.63 -9.49 -2.42
C GLU A 25 21.14 -8.17 -3.01
N GLY A 26 21.44 -7.21 -2.14
CA GLY A 26 21.97 -5.92 -2.57
C GLY A 26 21.91 -4.86 -1.50
N ARG A 27 22.79 -3.87 -1.63
CA ARG A 27 22.61 -2.60 -0.90
C ARG A 27 21.40 -1.90 -1.49
N LEU A 28 20.58 -1.28 -0.65
CA LEU A 28 19.55 -0.36 -1.14
C LEU A 28 20.20 0.63 -2.09
N ASP A 29 19.79 0.62 -3.35
CA ASP A 29 20.29 1.54 -4.34
C ASP A 29 19.62 2.90 -4.11
N LEU A 30 20.34 3.77 -3.41
CA LEU A 30 19.89 5.12 -3.09
C LEU A 30 20.08 6.08 -4.27
N THR A 31 20.71 5.66 -5.38
CA THR A 31 20.92 6.54 -6.54
C THR A 31 19.62 6.89 -7.27
N ASN A 32 18.57 6.08 -7.07
CA ASN A 32 17.22 6.34 -7.59
C ASN A 32 16.32 7.11 -6.60
N LEU A 33 16.86 7.60 -5.48
CA LEU A 33 16.12 8.50 -4.60
C LEU A 33 16.17 9.91 -5.16
N ILE A 34 15.03 10.39 -5.64
CA ILE A 34 14.83 11.82 -5.89
C ILE A 34 14.29 12.47 -4.62
N GLU A 35 14.83 13.63 -4.26
CA GLU A 35 14.22 14.48 -3.24
C GLU A 35 12.88 14.98 -3.79
N LEU A 36 11.79 14.58 -3.13
CA LEU A 36 10.47 15.10 -3.47
C LEU A 36 10.37 16.57 -3.00
N PRO A 37 9.63 17.43 -3.70
CA PRO A 37 9.30 18.77 -3.21
C PRO A 37 8.75 18.76 -1.79
N ASP A 38 8.91 19.85 -1.04
CA ASP A 38 8.44 19.93 0.35
C ASP A 38 6.93 19.82 0.48
N ASP A 39 6.19 20.33 -0.50
CA ASP A 39 4.72 20.24 -0.56
C ASP A 39 4.21 18.98 -1.29
N ASP A 40 5.06 17.99 -1.54
CA ASP A 40 4.65 16.74 -2.22
C ASP A 40 3.75 15.91 -1.29
N ASP A 41 2.56 15.59 -1.78
CA ASP A 41 1.52 14.87 -1.06
C ASP A 41 1.97 13.45 -0.65
N ARG A 42 2.95 12.87 -1.35
CA ARG A 42 3.54 11.58 -1.01
C ARG A 42 4.43 11.62 0.24
N LYS A 43 4.90 12.80 0.67
CA LYS A 43 5.63 12.97 1.95
C LYS A 43 4.70 12.92 3.17
N HIS A 44 3.42 13.27 3.00
CA HIS A 44 2.46 13.42 4.09
C HIS A 44 1.22 12.52 3.96
N PRO A 45 1.38 11.20 3.70
CA PRO A 45 0.23 10.30 3.49
C PRO A 45 -0.68 10.24 4.72
N ASN A 46 -0.13 10.35 5.94
CA ASN A 46 -0.91 10.36 7.18
C ASN A 46 -1.76 11.63 7.35
N GLU A 47 -1.30 12.78 6.86
CA GLU A 47 -2.04 14.04 6.96
C GLU A 47 -3.23 14.04 6.01
N ILE A 48 -3.02 13.58 4.77
CA ILE A 48 -4.07 13.41 3.76
C ILE A 48 -5.12 12.39 4.24
N GLN A 49 -4.69 11.26 4.79
CA GLN A 49 -5.61 10.26 5.34
C GLN A 49 -6.40 10.80 6.54
N ARG A 50 -5.78 11.59 7.42
CA ARG A 50 -6.47 12.24 8.54
C ARG A 50 -7.52 13.24 8.04
N GLU A 51 -7.21 14.01 7.00
CA GLU A 51 -8.15 14.97 6.43
C GLU A 51 -9.36 14.28 5.77
N ILE A 52 -9.12 13.21 5.00
CA ILE A 52 -10.18 12.39 4.42
C ILE A 52 -11.08 11.79 5.52
N ALA A 53 -10.49 11.32 6.62
CA ALA A 53 -11.25 10.80 7.75
C ALA A 53 -12.13 11.88 8.41
N ARG A 54 -11.60 13.10 8.61
CA ARG A 54 -12.37 14.24 9.14
C ARG A 54 -13.56 14.60 8.25
N HIS A 55 -13.35 14.67 6.93
CA HIS A 55 -14.42 14.98 6.00
C HIS A 55 -15.50 13.88 5.95
N ARG A 56 -15.10 12.61 6.02
CA ARG A 56 -16.06 11.49 6.14
C ARG A 56 -16.88 11.57 7.42
N GLU A 57 -16.26 11.90 8.55
CA GLU A 57 -16.97 12.08 9.81
C GLU A 57 -17.98 13.24 9.74
N LEU A 58 -17.60 14.38 9.15
CA LEU A 58 -18.50 15.51 8.96
C LEU A 58 -19.69 15.18 8.05
N LEU A 59 -19.45 14.44 6.96
CA LEU A 59 -20.52 13.96 6.08
C LEU A 59 -21.45 12.98 6.80
N SER A 60 -20.90 12.01 7.54
CA SER A 60 -21.68 11.06 8.34
C SER A 60 -22.58 11.77 9.34
N ARG A 61 -22.03 12.74 10.10
CA ARG A 61 -22.81 13.52 11.06
C ARG A 61 -23.94 14.31 10.39
N ARG A 62 -23.69 14.84 9.20
CA ARG A 62 -24.71 15.56 8.43
C ARG A 62 -25.82 14.62 7.93
N GLU A 63 -25.45 13.47 7.39
CA GLU A 63 -26.41 12.44 6.97
C GLU A 63 -27.25 11.97 8.16
N ASP A 64 -26.63 11.71 9.33
CA ASP A 64 -27.34 11.33 10.55
C ASP A 64 -28.39 12.38 10.98
N CYS A 65 -28.09 13.68 10.82
CA CYS A 65 -29.05 14.76 11.08
C CYS A 65 -30.18 14.82 10.03
N ASP A 66 -29.85 14.62 8.75
CA ASP A 66 -30.81 14.68 7.63
C ASP A 66 -31.76 13.45 7.64
N PHE A 67 -31.33 12.29 8.14
CA PHE A 67 -32.17 11.09 8.31
C PHE A 67 -33.05 11.12 9.58
N ALA A 68 -32.74 11.97 10.55
CA ALA A 68 -33.48 12.10 11.82
C ALA A 68 -34.55 13.20 11.81
N SER A 69 -34.74 13.91 10.69
CA SER A 69 -35.74 14.96 10.47
C SER A 69 -36.92 14.48 9.62
#